data_AF-A0A352VQS0-F1
#
_entry.id   AF-A0A352VQS0-F1
#
_cell.length_a   1.000
_cell.length_b   1.000
_cell.length_c   1.000
_cell.angle_alpha   90.00
_cell.angle_beta   90.00
_cell.angle_gamma   90.00
#
_symmetry.space_group_name_H-M   'P 1'
#
loop_
_entity.id
_entity.type
_entity.pdbx_description
1 polymer ?
#
loop_
_entity_poly.entity_id
_entity_poly.type
_entity_poly.pdbx_seq_one_letter_code
_entity_poly.pdbx_strand_id
1 'polypeptide(L)'
;MRVSLFATCLCDQFYAEACADAVLLLRHLGVDVDVPRGQTCCGQPAYNAGRPAEARDMAAHTMHVFEDAEYVVLPSGSCAGMIRCFYGEISGVDTERAESLARRTYELSQFLRQVLNVETLGPGLEGRRVAYHHGCHALRELGVKDEPLALLAGCGAEVVEWEADEECCGFGGLFSTKLPEVSAAMADRKLDTLPDVDFVASSDGGCLLQLSGRAKKRRTGPPFVHLASALWRGVAR
;
A
#
# COMPACT_ATOMS: atom_id res chain seq x y z
N MET A 1 17.24 -15.14 -0.20
CA MET A 1 16.00 -14.66 -0.81
C MET A 1 16.25 -13.25 -1.31
N ARG A 2 15.96 -13.00 -2.59
CA ARG A 2 16.06 -11.67 -3.19
C ARG A 2 14.67 -11.06 -3.44
N VAL A 3 14.54 -9.78 -3.17
CA VAL A 3 13.32 -9.00 -3.44
C VAL A 3 13.69 -7.78 -4.25
N SER A 4 12.99 -7.58 -5.37
CA SER A 4 12.99 -6.32 -6.09
C SER A 4 11.85 -5.45 -5.58
N LEU A 5 12.18 -4.35 -4.90
CA LEU A 5 11.17 -3.45 -4.36
C LEU A 5 10.60 -2.58 -5.49
N PHE A 6 9.29 -2.65 -5.70
CA PHE A 6 8.59 -1.65 -6.51
C PHE A 6 8.18 -0.48 -5.60
N ALA A 7 8.89 0.64 -5.71
CA ALA A 7 8.69 1.83 -4.88
C ALA A 7 7.29 2.44 -5.03
N THR A 8 6.67 2.36 -6.21
CA THR A 8 5.41 3.01 -6.60
C THR A 8 5.53 4.53 -6.75
N CYS A 9 4.72 5.12 -7.63
CA CYS A 9 4.81 6.56 -7.90
C CYS A 9 4.39 7.42 -6.70
N LEU A 10 3.38 7.03 -5.92
CA LEU A 10 2.92 7.83 -4.79
C LEU A 10 3.86 7.74 -3.59
N CYS A 11 4.42 6.57 -3.32
CA CYS A 11 5.39 6.45 -2.23
C CYS A 11 6.69 7.18 -2.59
N ASP A 12 7.23 7.02 -3.81
CA ASP A 12 8.43 7.74 -4.24
C ASP A 12 8.27 9.28 -4.16
N GLN A 13 7.13 9.82 -4.57
CA GLN A 13 6.93 11.27 -4.65
C GLN A 13 6.42 11.93 -3.35
N PHE A 14 5.62 11.23 -2.55
CA PHE A 14 4.94 11.81 -1.37
C PHE A 14 5.29 11.13 -0.04
N TYR A 15 5.81 9.91 -0.08
CA TYR A 15 6.15 9.12 1.10
C TYR A 15 7.53 8.46 0.96
N ALA A 16 8.53 9.21 0.46
CA ALA A 16 9.85 8.66 0.14
C ALA A 16 10.51 7.96 1.34
N GLU A 17 10.28 8.47 2.55
CA GLU A 17 10.70 7.83 3.81
C GLU A 17 10.10 6.43 3.96
N ALA A 18 8.83 6.23 3.62
CA ALA A 18 8.17 4.92 3.71
C ALA A 18 8.77 3.90 2.74
N CYS A 19 9.20 4.35 1.56
CA CYS A 19 9.90 3.53 0.59
C CYS A 19 11.28 3.11 1.12
N ALA A 20 12.02 4.05 1.73
CA ALA A 20 13.28 3.75 2.39
C ALA A 20 13.10 2.80 3.60
N ASP A 21 12.08 3.04 4.41
CA ASP A 21 11.72 2.22 5.57
C ASP A 21 11.35 0.80 5.17
N ALA A 22 10.65 0.61 4.04
CA ALA A 22 10.38 -0.72 3.49
C ALA A 22 11.68 -1.47 3.13
N VAL A 23 12.65 -0.79 2.51
CA VAL A 23 13.98 -1.38 2.23
C VAL A 23 14.70 -1.74 3.52
N LEU A 24 14.72 -0.84 4.50
CA LEU A 24 15.39 -1.06 5.79
C LEU A 24 14.77 -2.23 6.55
N LEU A 25 13.44 -2.30 6.58
CA LEU A 25 12.68 -3.38 7.21
C LEU A 25 12.99 -4.73 6.57
N LEU A 26 12.91 -4.84 5.24
CA LEU A 26 13.23 -6.08 4.53
C LEU A 26 14.68 -6.51 4.75
N ARG A 27 15.64 -5.57 4.70
CA ARG A 27 17.06 -5.87 4.96
C ARG A 27 17.32 -6.29 6.40
N HIS A 28 16.65 -5.67 7.37
CA HIS A 28 16.72 -6.05 8.77
C HIS A 28 16.27 -7.52 8.97
N LEU A 29 15.29 -7.97 8.19
CA LEU A 29 14.81 -9.35 8.18
C LEU A 29 15.66 -10.31 7.32
N GLY A 30 16.85 -9.88 6.89
CA GLY A 30 17.80 -10.72 6.14
C GLY A 30 17.48 -10.89 4.65
N VAL A 31 16.59 -10.07 4.09
CA VAL A 31 16.27 -10.08 2.65
C VAL A 31 17.31 -9.27 1.88
N ASP A 32 17.80 -9.83 0.77
CA ASP A 32 18.61 -9.09 -0.21
C ASP A 32 17.66 -8.23 -1.06
N VAL A 33 17.77 -6.91 -0.97
CA VAL A 33 16.83 -5.97 -1.60
C VAL A 33 17.50 -5.12 -2.66
N ASP A 34 17.02 -5.25 -3.89
CA ASP A 34 17.31 -4.35 -5.00
C ASP A 34 16.12 -3.44 -5.30
N VAL A 35 16.39 -2.28 -5.91
CA VAL A 35 15.37 -1.30 -6.32
C VAL A 35 15.63 -0.93 -7.77
N PRO A 36 14.98 -1.60 -8.75
CA PRO A 36 15.26 -1.37 -10.16
C PRO A 36 15.04 0.09 -10.56
N ARG A 37 16.00 0.71 -11.24
CA ARG A 37 15.89 2.14 -11.63
C ARG A 37 14.93 2.42 -12.78
N GLY A 38 14.57 1.38 -13.54
CA GLY A 38 13.67 1.50 -14.68
C GLY A 38 12.20 1.65 -14.30
N GLN A 39 11.83 1.62 -13.02
CA GLN A 39 10.43 1.67 -12.58
C GLN A 39 9.69 2.93 -13.04
N THR A 40 8.39 2.77 -13.31
CA THR A 40 7.46 3.85 -13.61
C THR A 40 6.16 3.68 -12.82
N CYS A 41 5.04 4.26 -13.28
CA CYS A 41 3.72 3.95 -12.74
C CYS A 41 3.30 2.51 -13.07
N CYS A 42 2.53 1.87 -12.17
CA CYS A 42 1.92 0.56 -12.41
C CYS A 42 0.79 0.60 -13.44
N GLY A 43 0.35 1.77 -13.92
CA GLY A 43 -0.68 1.91 -14.94
C GLY A 43 -2.12 1.98 -14.43
N GLN A 44 -2.36 1.83 -13.13
CA GLN A 44 -3.72 1.84 -12.57
C GLN A 44 -4.53 3.11 -12.89
N PRO A 45 -3.98 4.34 -12.84
CA PRO A 45 -4.74 5.52 -13.23
C PRO A 45 -5.19 5.50 -14.69
N ALA A 46 -4.36 4.98 -15.60
CA ALA A 46 -4.72 4.84 -17.01
C ALA A 46 -5.81 3.76 -17.20
N TYR A 47 -5.66 2.61 -16.52
CA TYR A 47 -6.66 1.54 -16.54
C TYR A 47 -8.03 2.05 -16.11
N ASN A 48 -8.10 2.69 -14.94
CA ASN A 48 -9.35 3.24 -14.38
C ASN A 48 -9.92 4.41 -15.22
N ALA A 49 -9.09 5.05 -16.05
CA ALA A 49 -9.52 6.10 -16.97
C ALA A 49 -10.14 5.58 -18.28
N GLY A 50 -10.15 4.26 -18.50
CA GLY A 50 -10.54 3.68 -19.79
C GLY A 50 -9.51 3.94 -20.89
N ARG A 51 -8.22 3.98 -20.53
CA ARG A 51 -7.08 4.19 -21.44
C ARG A 51 -6.28 2.89 -21.60
N PRO A 52 -6.80 1.89 -22.34
CA PRO A 52 -6.21 0.55 -22.37
C PRO A 52 -4.86 0.50 -23.08
N ALA A 53 -4.62 1.38 -24.06
CA ALA A 53 -3.33 1.43 -24.75
C ALA A 53 -2.23 1.91 -23.79
N GLU A 54 -2.46 3.03 -23.10
CA GLU A 54 -1.52 3.59 -22.13
C GLU A 54 -1.32 2.65 -20.93
N ALA A 55 -2.39 2.00 -20.44
CA ALA A 55 -2.29 1.00 -19.39
C ALA A 55 -1.45 -0.21 -19.82
N ARG A 56 -1.63 -0.69 -21.06
CA ARG A 56 -0.85 -1.80 -21.62
C ARG A 56 0.63 -1.44 -21.75
N ASP A 57 0.96 -0.24 -22.24
CA ASP A 57 2.35 0.18 -22.41
C ASP A 57 3.07 0.25 -21.04
N MET A 58 2.39 0.76 -20.01
CA MET A 58 2.92 0.78 -18.64
C MET A 58 3.05 -0.62 -18.04
N ALA A 59 2.09 -1.51 -18.30
CA ALA A 59 2.15 -2.90 -17.85
C ALA A 59 3.31 -3.65 -18.53
N ALA A 60 3.47 -3.51 -19.85
CA ALA A 60 4.57 -4.10 -20.62
C ALA A 60 5.94 -3.66 -20.09
N HIS A 61 6.08 -2.36 -19.82
CA HIS A 61 7.30 -1.82 -19.22
C HIS A 61 7.55 -2.36 -17.81
N THR A 62 6.53 -2.38 -16.96
CA THR A 62 6.62 -2.93 -15.60
C THR A 62 7.02 -4.42 -15.63
N MET A 63 6.39 -5.21 -16.51
CA MET A 63 6.73 -6.62 -16.69
C MET A 63 8.16 -6.84 -17.14
N HIS A 64 8.70 -5.96 -17.98
CA HIS A 64 10.11 -6.02 -18.39
C HIS A 64 11.06 -5.66 -17.24
N VAL A 65 10.80 -4.58 -16.50
CA VAL A 65 11.64 -4.13 -15.38
C VAL A 65 11.79 -5.21 -14.29
N PHE A 66 10.74 -6.00 -14.07
CA PHE A 66 10.71 -7.03 -13.02
C PHE A 66 10.77 -8.46 -13.57
N GLU A 67 11.21 -8.67 -14.81
CA GLU A 67 11.16 -9.98 -15.46
C GLU A 67 12.02 -11.03 -14.74
N ASP A 68 13.16 -10.62 -14.19
CA ASP A 68 14.11 -11.50 -13.50
C ASP A 68 13.95 -11.50 -11.97
N ALA A 69 12.96 -10.79 -11.42
CA ALA A 69 12.77 -10.69 -9.98
C ALA A 69 12.35 -12.05 -9.38
N GLU A 70 12.99 -12.50 -8.29
CA GLU A 70 12.53 -13.68 -7.54
C GLU A 70 11.18 -13.37 -6.87
N TYR A 71 11.12 -12.21 -6.20
CA TYR A 71 9.91 -11.63 -5.62
C TYR A 71 9.84 -10.14 -5.95
N VAL A 72 8.63 -9.64 -6.21
CA VAL A 72 8.34 -8.21 -6.29
C VAL A 72 7.52 -7.84 -5.07
N VAL A 73 8.05 -6.95 -4.24
CA VAL A 73 7.36 -6.48 -3.03
C VAL A 73 7.14 -4.99 -3.14
N LEU A 74 5.99 -4.52 -2.68
CA LEU A 74 5.68 -3.11 -2.80
C LEU A 74 4.79 -2.57 -1.66
N PRO A 75 5.04 -1.33 -1.22
CA PRO A 75 4.30 -0.69 -0.14
C PRO A 75 3.00 -0.08 -0.66
N SER A 76 2.17 -0.85 -1.37
CA SER A 76 0.85 -0.41 -1.86
C SER A 76 -0.05 -1.56 -2.26
N GLY A 77 -1.20 -1.68 -1.60
CA GLY A 77 -2.26 -2.60 -2.02
C GLY A 77 -2.80 -2.27 -3.42
N SER A 78 -2.86 -0.99 -3.76
CA SER A 78 -3.33 -0.51 -5.06
C SER A 78 -2.46 -0.95 -6.23
N CYS A 79 -1.14 -0.79 -6.12
CA CYS A 79 -0.23 -1.23 -7.17
C CYS A 79 -0.12 -2.75 -7.23
N ALA A 80 -0.15 -3.45 -6.09
CA ALA A 80 -0.15 -4.92 -6.06
C ALA A 80 -1.42 -5.46 -6.71
N GLY A 81 -2.60 -4.90 -6.39
CA GLY A 81 -3.87 -5.24 -7.02
C GLY A 81 -3.85 -5.02 -8.51
N MET A 82 -3.29 -3.90 -8.98
CA MET A 82 -3.13 -3.63 -10.42
C MET A 82 -2.34 -4.74 -11.12
N ILE A 83 -1.18 -5.11 -10.58
CA ILE A 83 -0.30 -6.12 -11.19
C ILE A 83 -0.95 -7.51 -11.12
N ARG A 84 -1.51 -7.87 -9.95
CA ARG A 84 -1.98 -9.23 -9.69
C ARG A 84 -3.35 -9.54 -10.29
N CYS A 85 -4.26 -8.57 -10.29
CA CYS A 85 -5.65 -8.81 -10.65
C CYS A 85 -6.00 -8.24 -12.02
N PHE A 86 -5.39 -7.10 -12.42
CA PHE A 86 -5.86 -6.35 -13.58
C PHE A 86 -4.93 -6.40 -14.80
N TYR A 87 -3.64 -6.71 -14.65
CA TYR A 87 -2.73 -6.79 -15.81
C TYR A 87 -3.21 -7.80 -16.86
N GLY A 88 -3.65 -8.99 -16.44
CA GLY A 88 -4.14 -10.02 -17.36
C GLY A 88 -5.43 -9.64 -18.10
N GLU A 89 -6.19 -8.66 -17.59
CA GLU A 89 -7.45 -8.20 -18.20
C GLU A 89 -7.24 -7.12 -19.27
N ILE A 90 -6.03 -6.54 -19.36
CA ILE A 90 -5.75 -5.46 -20.31
C ILE A 90 -5.75 -6.01 -21.73
N SER A 91 -6.57 -5.42 -22.60
CA SER A 91 -6.66 -5.82 -24.01
C SER A 91 -5.30 -5.73 -24.73
N GLY A 92 -4.86 -6.86 -25.29
CA GLY A 92 -3.61 -6.97 -26.06
C GLY A 92 -2.35 -7.07 -25.19
N VAL A 93 -2.48 -7.29 -23.89
CA VAL A 93 -1.35 -7.59 -23.00
C VAL A 93 -0.80 -9.00 -23.25
N ASP A 94 0.47 -9.22 -22.89
CA ASP A 94 1.03 -10.56 -22.77
C ASP A 94 0.54 -11.19 -21.45
N THR A 95 -0.48 -12.04 -21.54
CA THR A 95 -1.14 -12.63 -20.37
C THR A 95 -0.24 -13.60 -19.62
N GLU A 96 0.62 -14.35 -20.30
CA GLU A 96 1.54 -15.29 -19.66
C GLU A 96 2.58 -14.54 -18.81
N ARG A 97 3.14 -13.45 -19.35
CA ARG A 97 4.05 -12.58 -18.58
C ARG A 97 3.33 -11.90 -17.42
N ALA A 98 2.09 -11.45 -17.62
CA ALA A 98 1.29 -10.81 -16.57
C ALA A 98 1.04 -11.79 -15.41
N GLU A 99 0.59 -13.00 -15.70
CA GLU A 99 0.37 -14.05 -14.70
C GLU A 99 1.67 -14.47 -14.01
N SER A 100 2.78 -14.56 -14.75
CA SER A 100 4.10 -14.86 -14.19
C SER A 100 4.52 -13.81 -13.16
N LEU A 101 4.39 -12.52 -13.49
CA LEU A 101 4.67 -11.44 -12.57
C LEU A 101 3.70 -11.44 -11.36
N ALA A 102 2.42 -11.65 -11.62
CA ALA A 102 1.38 -11.67 -10.58
C ALA A 102 1.65 -12.71 -9.49
N ARG A 103 2.12 -13.92 -9.86
CA ARG A 103 2.40 -15.01 -8.90
C ARG A 103 3.51 -14.70 -7.90
N ARG A 104 4.41 -13.78 -8.22
CA ARG A 104 5.56 -13.39 -7.38
C ARG A 104 5.48 -11.96 -6.86
N THR A 105 4.35 -11.29 -7.07
CA THR A 105 4.11 -9.92 -6.58
C THR A 105 3.35 -9.97 -5.27
N TYR A 106 3.79 -9.19 -4.29
CA TYR A 106 3.18 -9.12 -2.96
C TYR A 106 3.08 -7.68 -2.46
N GLU A 107 1.98 -7.37 -1.77
CA GLU A 107 1.93 -6.21 -0.89
C GLU A 107 2.88 -6.45 0.31
N LEU A 108 3.49 -5.39 0.85
CA LEU A 108 4.51 -5.50 1.91
C LEU A 108 4.06 -6.31 3.12
N SER A 109 2.92 -5.99 3.74
CA SER A 109 2.42 -6.73 4.91
C SER A 109 2.09 -8.19 4.58
N GLN A 110 1.51 -8.42 3.39
CA GLN A 110 1.26 -9.76 2.88
C GLN A 110 2.55 -10.57 2.75
N PHE A 111 3.61 -9.99 2.17
CA PHE A 111 4.90 -10.65 2.03
C PHE A 111 5.52 -11.00 3.38
N LEU A 112 5.52 -10.05 4.32
CA LEU A 112 6.08 -10.23 5.67
C LEU A 112 5.38 -11.37 6.42
N ARG A 113 4.05 -11.47 6.33
CA ARG A 113 3.28 -12.53 7.02
C ARG A 113 3.30 -13.85 6.28
N GLN A 114 3.04 -13.85 4.98
CA GLN A 114 2.78 -15.10 4.23
C GLN A 114 4.05 -15.75 3.67
N VAL A 115 5.11 -14.97 3.40
CA VAL A 115 6.36 -15.49 2.84
C VAL A 115 7.44 -15.57 3.92
N LEU A 116 7.65 -14.49 4.67
CA LEU A 116 8.67 -14.46 5.73
C LEU A 116 8.20 -15.02 7.08
N ASN A 117 6.90 -15.27 7.26
CA ASN A 117 6.32 -15.77 8.52
C ASN A 117 6.68 -14.88 9.73
N VAL A 118 6.72 -13.56 9.56
CA VAL A 118 7.08 -12.60 10.60
C VAL A 118 5.94 -12.46 11.60
N GLU A 119 6.10 -12.98 12.82
CA GLU A 119 5.11 -12.83 13.90
C GLU A 119 5.29 -11.54 14.70
N THR A 120 6.54 -11.13 14.95
CA THR A 120 6.87 -9.93 15.72
C THR A 120 8.08 -9.22 15.11
N LEU A 121 8.09 -7.89 15.20
CA LEU A 121 9.21 -7.04 14.77
C LEU A 121 9.92 -6.40 15.96
N GLY A 122 9.28 -6.35 17.15
CA GLY A 122 9.80 -5.72 18.35
C GLY A 122 8.71 -4.98 19.12
N PRO A 123 9.02 -4.31 20.24
CA PRO A 123 8.04 -3.54 21.02
C PRO A 123 8.08 -2.03 20.70
N GLY A 124 8.57 -1.62 19.53
CA GLY A 124 8.80 -0.19 19.23
C GLY A 124 7.53 0.68 19.18
N LEU A 125 6.35 0.07 19.15
CA LEU A 125 5.05 0.74 19.26
C LEU A 125 4.32 0.45 20.58
N GLU A 126 5.01 -0.09 21.58
CA GLU A 126 4.42 -0.32 22.91
C GLU A 126 3.84 0.98 23.49
N GLY A 127 2.61 0.89 24.01
CA GLY A 127 1.86 2.03 24.54
C GLY A 127 1.29 2.97 23.47
N ARG A 128 1.40 2.64 22.17
CA ARG A 128 0.81 3.42 21.07
C ARG A 128 -0.53 2.84 20.65
N ARG A 129 -1.53 3.71 20.54
CA ARG A 129 -2.87 3.39 20.03
C ARG A 129 -2.93 3.73 18.55
N VAL A 130 -3.30 2.77 17.71
CA VAL A 130 -3.23 2.88 16.25
C VAL A 130 -4.56 2.44 15.64
N ALA A 131 -5.17 3.28 14.80
CA ALA A 131 -6.22 2.83 13.90
C ALA A 131 -5.62 2.50 12.54
N TYR A 132 -6.12 1.47 11.87
CA TYR A 132 -5.67 1.10 10.52
C TYR A 132 -6.75 1.37 9.49
N HIS A 133 -6.37 1.96 8.35
CA HIS A 133 -7.25 2.06 7.19
C HIS A 133 -6.91 0.97 6.17
N HIS A 134 -7.89 0.10 5.90
CA HIS A 134 -7.82 -0.85 4.81
C HIS A 134 -8.02 -0.18 3.45
N GLY A 135 -6.97 -0.12 2.64
CA GLY A 135 -7.08 0.28 1.24
C GLY A 135 -7.97 -0.70 0.48
N CYS A 136 -8.91 -0.20 -0.33
CA CYS A 136 -9.91 -1.06 -0.96
C CYS A 136 -9.30 -2.12 -1.90
N HIS A 137 -8.20 -1.83 -2.58
CA HIS A 137 -7.50 -2.82 -3.41
C HIS A 137 -6.74 -3.85 -2.60
N ALA A 138 -6.12 -3.46 -1.48
CA ALA A 138 -5.51 -4.42 -0.56
C ALA A 138 -6.57 -5.37 0.00
N LEU A 139 -7.68 -4.81 0.48
CA LEU A 139 -8.76 -5.57 1.11
C LEU A 139 -9.54 -6.46 0.12
N ARG A 140 -10.08 -5.87 -0.94
CA ARG A 140 -11.08 -6.53 -1.80
C ARG A 140 -10.44 -7.32 -2.94
N GLU A 141 -9.34 -6.84 -3.49
CA GLU A 141 -8.68 -7.50 -4.64
C GLU A 141 -7.63 -8.51 -4.18
N LEU A 142 -6.87 -8.17 -3.12
CA LEU A 142 -5.78 -9.02 -2.63
C LEU A 142 -6.13 -9.86 -1.41
N GLY A 143 -7.25 -9.58 -0.74
CA GLY A 143 -7.63 -10.23 0.52
C GLY A 143 -6.74 -9.89 1.71
N VAL A 144 -5.94 -8.82 1.61
CA VAL A 144 -5.02 -8.37 2.67
C VAL A 144 -5.81 -7.61 3.71
N LYS A 145 -6.06 -8.27 4.84
CA LYS A 145 -6.89 -7.76 5.93
C LYS A 145 -6.16 -7.88 7.26
N ASP A 146 -5.88 -9.10 7.69
CA ASP A 146 -5.35 -9.36 9.02
C ASP A 146 -3.84 -9.15 9.11
N GLU A 147 -3.13 -9.27 7.99
CA GLU A 147 -1.68 -9.13 7.92
C GLU A 147 -1.15 -7.79 8.47
N PRO A 148 -1.64 -6.62 8.03
CA PRO A 148 -1.18 -5.35 8.57
C PRO A 148 -1.50 -5.18 10.05
N LEU A 149 -2.66 -5.65 10.51
CA LEU A 149 -3.09 -5.53 11.91
C LEU A 149 -2.22 -6.40 12.82
N ALA A 150 -1.98 -7.65 12.41
CA ALA A 150 -1.12 -8.59 13.13
C ALA A 150 0.31 -8.07 13.25
N LEU A 151 0.87 -7.47 12.19
CA LEU A 151 2.21 -6.89 12.23
C LEU A 151 2.29 -5.67 13.15
N LEU A 152 1.28 -4.79 13.16
CA LEU A 152 1.21 -3.64 14.06
C LEU A 152 1.11 -4.10 15.53
N ALA A 153 0.26 -5.09 15.82
CA ALA A 153 0.19 -5.70 17.14
C ALA A 153 1.51 -6.40 17.53
N GLY A 154 2.16 -7.07 16.57
CA GLY A 154 3.48 -7.67 16.72
C GLY A 154 4.62 -6.64 16.88
N CYS A 155 4.33 -5.36 16.70
CA CYS A 155 5.19 -4.22 17.05
C CYS A 155 4.91 -3.65 18.46
N GLY A 156 3.93 -4.21 19.20
CA GLY A 156 3.48 -3.74 20.51
C GLY A 156 2.34 -2.70 20.48
N ALA A 157 1.78 -2.36 19.31
CA ALA A 157 0.70 -1.38 19.23
C ALA A 157 -0.64 -1.93 19.75
N GLU A 158 -1.41 -1.08 20.41
CA GLU A 158 -2.84 -1.29 20.62
C GLU A 158 -3.57 -0.90 19.32
N VAL A 159 -3.99 -1.90 18.54
CA VAL A 159 -4.77 -1.66 17.32
C VAL A 159 -6.24 -1.43 17.72
N VAL A 160 -6.70 -0.20 17.53
CA VAL A 160 -8.04 0.25 17.95
C VAL A 160 -9.04 0.05 16.82
N GLU A 161 -10.19 -0.53 17.15
CA GLU A 161 -11.30 -0.70 16.21
C GLU A 161 -11.81 0.66 15.70
N TRP A 162 -12.03 0.75 14.40
CA TRP A 162 -12.55 1.94 13.76
C TRP A 162 -13.73 1.57 12.86
N GLU A 163 -14.92 2.08 13.21
CA GLU A 163 -16.21 1.75 12.58
C GLU A 163 -16.18 1.78 11.04
N ALA A 164 -15.42 2.70 10.45
CA ALA A 164 -15.36 2.90 9.01
C ALA A 164 -14.03 2.43 8.38
N ASP A 165 -13.19 1.64 9.05
CA ASP A 165 -11.84 1.25 8.60
C ASP A 165 -11.79 0.62 7.19
N GLU A 166 -12.74 -0.25 6.87
CA GLU A 166 -12.94 -0.96 5.59
C GLU A 166 -13.69 -0.15 4.53
N GLU A 167 -14.28 1.00 4.91
CA GLU A 167 -14.91 1.90 3.95
C GLU A 167 -13.87 2.60 3.08
N CYS A 168 -14.22 2.90 1.82
CA CYS A 168 -13.32 3.58 0.90
C CYS A 168 -13.02 5.02 1.36
N CYS A 169 -11.75 5.44 1.30
CA CYS A 169 -11.36 6.82 1.64
C CYS A 169 -11.87 7.89 0.66
N GLY A 170 -12.34 7.50 -0.52
CA GLY A 170 -12.80 8.41 -1.57
C GLY A 170 -11.69 8.95 -2.47
N PHE A 171 -10.46 8.43 -2.43
CA PHE A 171 -9.39 8.87 -3.34
C PHE A 171 -9.68 8.45 -4.79
N GLY A 172 -9.68 7.13 -5.06
CA GLY A 172 -10.00 6.54 -6.37
C GLY A 172 -9.28 7.12 -7.59
N GLY A 173 -8.13 7.78 -7.40
CA GLY A 173 -7.44 8.51 -8.47
C GLY A 173 -8.33 9.59 -9.09
N LEU A 174 -8.72 9.41 -10.36
CA LEU A 174 -9.57 10.36 -11.08
C LEU A 174 -10.96 10.56 -10.45
N PHE A 175 -11.44 9.60 -9.65
CA PHE A 175 -12.71 9.74 -8.95
C PHE A 175 -12.75 10.98 -8.06
N SER A 176 -11.73 11.20 -7.23
CA SER A 176 -11.65 12.39 -6.35
C SER A 176 -11.63 13.72 -7.11
N THR A 177 -11.15 13.71 -8.36
CA THR A 177 -11.10 14.89 -9.21
C THR A 177 -12.41 15.12 -9.96
N LYS A 178 -13.09 14.05 -10.38
CA LYS A 178 -14.36 14.11 -11.12
C LYS A 178 -15.58 14.33 -10.22
N LEU A 179 -15.55 13.80 -9.01
CA LEU A 179 -16.64 13.85 -8.02
C LEU A 179 -16.11 14.31 -6.65
N PRO A 180 -15.57 15.54 -6.56
CA PRO A 180 -14.88 16.01 -5.36
C PRO A 180 -15.81 16.11 -4.14
N GLU A 181 -17.09 16.40 -4.31
CA GLU A 181 -18.06 16.49 -3.21
C GLU A 181 -18.32 15.10 -2.60
N VAL A 182 -18.46 14.09 -3.45
CA VAL A 182 -18.67 12.69 -3.02
C VAL A 182 -17.40 12.17 -2.33
N SER A 183 -16.25 12.40 -2.95
CA SER A 183 -14.94 12.06 -2.39
C SER A 183 -14.70 12.69 -1.02
N ALA A 184 -15.08 13.96 -0.85
CA ALA A 184 -14.99 14.65 0.43
C ALA A 184 -15.95 14.06 1.47
N ALA A 185 -17.21 13.77 1.11
CA ALA A 185 -18.18 13.17 2.02
C ALA A 185 -17.75 11.78 2.52
N MET A 186 -17.14 10.97 1.66
CA MET A 186 -16.56 9.67 2.04
C MET A 186 -15.41 9.83 3.04
N ALA A 187 -14.49 10.76 2.77
CA ALA A 187 -13.40 11.06 3.70
C ALA A 187 -13.91 11.64 5.02
N ASP A 188 -14.98 12.44 4.99
CA ASP A 188 -15.61 12.99 6.19
C ASP A 188 -16.20 11.90 7.07
N ARG A 189 -16.97 10.98 6.50
CA ARG A 189 -17.52 9.83 7.22
C ARG A 189 -16.43 9.04 7.96
N LYS A 190 -15.30 8.79 7.30
CA LYS A 190 -14.15 8.13 7.92
C LYS A 190 -13.59 8.95 9.09
N LEU A 191 -13.38 10.25 8.92
CA LEU A 191 -12.86 11.11 9.98
C LEU A 191 -13.84 11.32 11.15
N ASP A 192 -15.15 11.30 10.88
CA ASP A 192 -16.21 11.49 11.89
C ASP A 192 -16.35 10.27 12.81
N THR A 193 -15.95 9.10 12.33
CA THR A 193 -15.96 7.83 13.07
C THR A 193 -14.59 7.44 13.61
N LEU A 194 -13.57 8.26 13.36
CA LEU A 194 -12.20 7.94 13.75
C LEU A 194 -12.08 7.95 15.28
N PRO A 195 -11.62 6.84 15.90
CA PRO A 195 -11.37 6.81 17.33
C PRO A 195 -10.21 7.74 17.72
N ASP A 196 -10.13 8.10 18.99
CA ASP A 196 -8.96 8.78 19.55
C ASP A 196 -7.77 7.83 19.54
N VAL A 197 -6.75 8.11 18.72
CA VAL A 197 -5.56 7.28 18.49
C VAL A 197 -4.35 8.16 18.25
N ASP A 198 -3.15 7.64 18.45
CA ASP A 198 -1.92 8.39 18.26
C ASP A 198 -1.58 8.62 16.78
N PHE A 199 -1.96 7.69 15.91
CA PHE A 199 -1.87 7.83 14.45
C PHE A 199 -2.77 6.84 13.72
N VAL A 200 -3.06 7.15 12.46
CA VAL A 200 -3.71 6.24 11.52
C VAL A 200 -2.66 5.65 10.58
N ALA A 201 -2.63 4.33 10.44
CA ALA A 201 -1.76 3.63 9.50
C ALA A 201 -2.53 3.19 8.24
N SER A 202 -1.86 3.14 7.09
CA SER A 202 -2.37 2.49 5.88
C SER A 202 -1.23 2.08 4.94
N SER A 203 -1.46 1.06 4.14
CA SER A 203 -0.54 0.59 3.08
C SER A 203 -0.58 1.45 1.82
N ASP A 204 -1.56 2.34 1.65
CA ASP A 204 -1.80 3.01 0.37
C ASP A 204 -1.63 4.53 0.45
N GLY A 205 -0.57 5.03 -0.20
CA GLY A 205 -0.26 6.46 -0.25
C GLY A 205 -1.42 7.33 -0.78
N GLY A 206 -2.22 6.85 -1.73
CA GLY A 206 -3.39 7.59 -2.22
C GLY A 206 -4.47 7.77 -1.15
N CYS A 207 -4.70 6.73 -0.35
CA CYS A 207 -5.64 6.81 0.76
C CYS A 207 -5.13 7.75 1.86
N LEU A 208 -3.83 7.69 2.16
CA LEU A 208 -3.19 8.59 3.11
C LEU A 208 -3.26 10.06 2.65
N LEU A 209 -3.01 10.35 1.37
CA LEU A 209 -3.12 11.70 0.81
C LEU A 209 -4.53 12.26 0.98
N GLN A 210 -5.55 11.45 0.66
CA GLN A 210 -6.94 11.85 0.77
C GLN A 210 -7.34 12.13 2.22
N LEU A 211 -7.08 11.20 3.13
CA LEU A 211 -7.49 11.32 4.53
C LEU A 211 -6.71 12.42 5.26
N SER A 212 -5.40 12.45 5.10
CA SER A 212 -4.56 13.49 5.72
C SER A 212 -4.87 14.89 5.16
N GLY A 213 -5.10 15.00 3.85
CA GLY A 213 -5.50 16.26 3.22
C GLY A 213 -6.85 16.75 3.73
N ARG A 214 -7.84 15.86 3.86
CA ARG A 214 -9.16 16.19 4.40
C ARG A 214 -9.09 16.57 5.88
N ALA A 215 -8.37 15.79 6.69
CA ALA A 215 -8.14 16.03 8.11
C ALA A 215 -7.49 17.40 8.36
N LYS A 216 -6.44 17.73 7.59
CA LYS A 216 -5.78 19.04 7.63
C LYS A 216 -6.73 20.19 7.29
N LYS A 217 -7.56 20.04 6.26
CA LYS A 217 -8.56 21.05 5.89
C LYS A 217 -9.59 21.28 7.00
N ARG A 218 -9.96 20.22 7.72
CA ARG A 218 -10.88 20.23 8.86
C ARG A 218 -10.23 20.59 10.19
N ARG A 219 -8.89 20.66 10.25
CA ARG A 219 -8.10 20.87 11.47
C ARG A 219 -8.44 19.83 12.56
N THR A 220 -8.54 18.57 12.14
CA THR A 220 -8.88 17.44 13.01
C THR A 220 -7.98 16.25 12.71
N GLY A 221 -8.05 15.22 13.55
CA GLY A 221 -7.42 13.93 13.36
C GLY A 221 -5.94 13.88 13.77
N PRO A 222 -5.43 12.67 14.06
CA PRO A 222 -4.03 12.45 14.38
C PRO A 222 -3.17 12.43 13.10
N PRO A 223 -1.84 12.25 13.22
CA PRO A 223 -0.98 11.98 12.09
C PRO A 223 -1.42 10.74 11.28
N PHE A 224 -1.21 10.78 9.97
CA PHE A 224 -1.42 9.65 9.05
C PHE A 224 -0.06 9.14 8.59
N VAL A 225 0.21 7.86 8.82
CA VAL A 225 1.54 7.24 8.68
C VAL A 225 1.45 6.07 7.71
N HIS A 226 2.43 5.96 6.82
CA HIS A 226 2.53 4.79 5.95
C HIS A 226 2.87 3.54 6.75
N LEU A 227 2.24 2.40 6.43
CA LEU A 227 2.44 1.14 7.15
C LEU A 227 3.93 0.75 7.23
N ALA A 228 4.67 0.80 6.12
CA ALA A 228 6.12 0.57 6.09
C ALA A 228 6.88 1.35 7.18
N SER A 229 6.62 2.66 7.32
CA SER A 229 7.24 3.49 8.35
C SER A 229 6.77 3.14 9.76
N ALA A 230 5.48 2.82 9.93
CA ALA A 230 4.96 2.38 11.23
C ALA A 230 5.65 1.09 11.69
N LEU A 231 5.78 0.11 10.79
CA LEU A 231 6.47 -1.15 11.08
C LEU A 231 7.96 -0.95 11.34
N TRP A 232 8.65 -0.10 10.58
CA TRP A 232 10.05 0.19 10.82
C TRP A 232 10.31 0.88 12.18
N ARG A 233 9.38 1.74 12.64
CA ARG A 233 9.42 2.30 14.00
C ARG A 233 9.19 1.23 15.08
N GLY A 234 8.44 0.18 14.75
CA GLY A 234 8.15 -0.95 15.64
C GLY A 234 9.30 -1.93 15.84
N VAL A 235 10.34 -1.88 14.99
CA VAL A 235 11.49 -2.77 15.08
C VAL A 235 12.27 -2.52 16.38
N ALA A 236 12.58 -3.60 17.12
CA ALA A 236 13.46 -3.53 18.29
C ALA A 236 14.89 -3.16 17.84
N ARG A 237 15.40 -2.03 18.34
CA ARG A 237 16.78 -1.59 18.10
C ARG A 237 17.67 -1.86 19.29
#